data_AF-A0A679HII4-F1
#
_entry.id   AF-A0A679HII4-F1
#
_cell.length_a   1.000
_cell.length_b   1.000
_cell.length_c   1.000
_cell.angle_alpha   90.00
_cell.angle_beta   90.00
_cell.angle_gamma   90.00
#
_symmetry.space_group_name_H-M   'P 1'
#
loop_
_entity.id
_entity.type
_entity.pdbx_description
1 polymer ?
#
loop_
_entity_poly.entity_id
_entity_poly.type
_entity_poly.pdbx_seq_one_letter_code
_entity_poly.pdbx_strand_id
1 'polypeptide(L)'
;MTAQYNAPRMATTDPVAPTPALARPDPAHVSDAVGSKLPFNATFRNLIPLAGDASNRRYFRIELDASPARSVILMQLAEPEAFKQSEEAVSGSHAVNELPFLNIHRHLLNAGVAVPALYHYDQAAGLLYLEDLGDLTLFEACRASRPDELELRYRQAIDGLVRIQLKASAPAHPGILAFHRHFDVPLLMWEFDHFVEYGIEARHGQPVGPDDRRALRDEFQKISELLAGEPRVFVHRDYHSRNLMVGGDRLGIIDFQDALMGPASYDLASLLRDAYIALDEALIDRLLAYYLDHMDEWQRTRANRDTFRRVFDFTSIQRNLKAAGRFVYIDRIKGNPKFLADIPRTLGYVKRNLLKYPELGALRTLMSAYVPELR
;
A
#
# COMPACT_ATOMS: atom_id res chain seq x y z
N MET A 1 9.65 -0.62 36.88
CA MET A 1 10.18 0.64 36.32
C MET A 1 9.82 0.66 34.85
N THR A 2 8.65 1.21 34.54
CA THR A 2 8.13 1.38 33.18
C THR A 2 8.83 2.56 32.54
N ALA A 3 9.66 2.30 31.52
CA ALA A 3 10.29 3.35 30.73
C ALA A 3 9.20 4.07 29.94
N GLN A 4 8.89 5.32 30.33
CA GLN A 4 8.09 6.23 29.51
C GLN A 4 8.83 6.49 28.21
N TYR A 5 8.34 5.89 27.13
CA TYR A 5 8.90 6.06 25.79
C TYR A 5 8.47 7.43 25.24
N ASN A 6 9.27 8.47 25.52
CA ASN A 6 9.19 9.75 24.81
C ASN A 6 9.88 9.60 23.45
N ALA A 7 9.21 8.96 22.48
CA ALA A 7 9.65 8.98 21.10
C ALA A 7 9.48 10.41 20.53
N PRO A 8 10.46 10.94 19.78
CA PRO A 8 10.23 12.16 19.00
C PRO A 8 9.06 11.91 18.06
N ARG A 9 8.11 12.86 17.97
CA ARG A 9 7.04 12.84 16.97
C ARG A 9 7.68 12.61 15.61
N MET A 10 7.45 11.45 14.99
CA MET A 10 7.58 11.37 13.54
C MET A 10 6.58 12.39 13.01
N ALA A 11 7.11 13.47 12.43
CA ALA A 11 6.25 14.48 11.86
C ALA A 11 5.38 13.79 10.81
N THR A 12 4.06 13.78 11.04
CA THR A 12 3.15 14.03 9.92
C THR A 12 3.71 15.30 9.30
N THR A 13 4.35 15.20 8.14
CA THR A 13 4.66 16.40 7.37
C THR A 13 3.36 17.17 7.31
N ASP A 14 3.30 18.34 7.95
CA ASP A 14 2.19 19.27 7.80
C ASP A 14 1.88 19.31 6.30
N PRO A 15 0.60 19.19 5.88
CA PRO A 15 0.28 19.23 4.47
C PRO A 15 0.89 20.53 3.93
N VAL A 16 1.92 20.38 3.09
CA VAL A 16 2.50 21.50 2.36
C VAL A 16 1.32 22.19 1.70
N ALA A 17 1.15 23.48 1.97
CA ALA A 17 0.10 24.30 1.38
C ALA A 17 -0.01 23.95 -0.11
N PRO A 18 -1.21 23.77 -0.69
CA PRO A 18 -1.37 23.22 -2.02
C PRO A 18 -0.49 23.98 -3.01
N THR A 19 0.59 23.33 -3.43
CA THR A 19 1.49 23.86 -4.45
C THR A 19 0.65 24.13 -5.70
N PRO A 20 0.83 25.27 -6.40
CA PRO A 20 0.08 25.55 -7.62
C PRO A 20 0.12 24.33 -8.56
N ALA A 21 -1.04 23.99 -9.13
CA ALA A 21 -1.19 22.80 -9.94
C ALA A 21 -0.10 22.78 -11.04
N LEU A 22 0.73 21.74 -11.03
CA LEU A 22 1.81 21.62 -12.01
C LEU A 22 1.24 21.73 -13.43
N ALA A 23 1.93 22.47 -14.30
CA ALA A 23 1.58 22.51 -15.71
C ALA A 23 1.57 21.08 -16.28
N ARG A 24 0.64 20.81 -17.20
CA ARG A 24 0.67 19.54 -17.94
C ARG A 24 1.99 19.43 -18.71
N PRO A 25 2.52 18.21 -18.92
CA PRO A 25 3.70 18.01 -19.77
C PRO A 25 3.49 18.65 -21.15
N ASP A 26 4.53 19.31 -21.68
CA ASP A 26 4.50 19.87 -23.03
C ASP A 26 4.35 18.74 -24.06
N PRO A 27 3.27 18.71 -24.85
CA PRO A 27 3.07 17.69 -25.88
C PRO A 27 4.19 17.61 -26.91
N ALA A 28 4.86 18.73 -27.23
CA ALA A 28 5.98 18.72 -28.18
C ALA A 28 7.18 17.94 -27.61
N HIS A 29 7.51 18.20 -26.34
CA HIS A 29 8.56 17.46 -25.61
C HIS A 29 8.22 15.98 -25.47
N VAL A 30 6.96 15.66 -25.13
CA VAL A 30 6.50 14.27 -25.06
C VAL A 30 6.60 13.57 -26.42
N SER A 31 6.22 14.26 -27.51
CA SER A 31 6.30 13.73 -28.87
C SER A 31 7.75 13.43 -29.30
N ASP A 32 8.68 14.34 -29.01
CA ASP A 32 10.11 14.13 -29.31
C ASP A 32 10.68 12.92 -28.56
N ALA A 33 10.34 12.78 -27.27
CA ALA A 33 10.75 11.63 -26.48
C ALA A 33 10.15 10.32 -27.01
N VAL A 34 8.87 10.32 -27.41
CA VAL A 34 8.21 9.16 -28.03
C VAL A 34 8.93 8.73 -29.31
N GLY A 35 9.29 9.69 -30.17
CA GLY A 35 9.94 9.40 -31.45
C GLY A 35 11.43 9.03 -31.36
N SER A 36 12.13 9.44 -30.29
CA SER A 36 13.59 9.33 -30.22
C SER A 36 14.16 8.56 -29.03
N LYS A 37 13.38 8.34 -27.96
CA LYS A 37 13.89 7.77 -26.69
C LYS A 37 13.27 6.44 -26.29
N LEU A 38 12.10 6.08 -26.81
CA LEU A 38 11.49 4.78 -26.53
C LEU A 38 12.28 3.64 -27.21
N PRO A 39 12.28 2.42 -26.65
CA PRO A 39 13.02 1.29 -27.20
C PRO A 39 12.39 0.69 -28.47
N PHE A 40 11.34 1.31 -29.00
CA PHE A 40 10.62 0.92 -30.20
C PHE A 40 10.17 2.15 -30.98
N ASN A 41 10.00 1.99 -32.29
CA ASN A 41 9.45 3.05 -33.14
C ASN A 41 7.99 3.28 -32.78
N ALA A 42 7.64 4.55 -32.55
CA ALA A 42 6.29 4.97 -32.28
C ALA A 42 6.09 6.44 -32.70
N THR A 43 4.86 6.81 -33.01
CA THR A 43 4.47 8.21 -33.22
C THR A 43 3.49 8.62 -32.14
N PHE A 44 3.72 9.77 -31.51
CA PHE A 44 2.79 10.35 -30.54
C PHE A 44 1.48 10.74 -31.23
N ARG A 45 0.36 10.23 -30.69
CA ARG A 45 -0.99 10.60 -31.16
C ARG A 45 -1.68 11.56 -30.20
N ASN A 46 -1.73 11.21 -28.92
CA ASN A 46 -2.53 11.94 -27.93
C ASN A 46 -1.98 11.76 -26.51
N LEU A 47 -2.33 12.69 -25.61
CA LEU A 47 -1.99 12.64 -24.19
C LEU A 47 -3.26 12.79 -23.33
N ILE A 48 -3.69 11.69 -22.72
CA ILE A 48 -4.93 11.62 -21.95
C ILE A 48 -4.57 11.61 -20.45
N PRO A 49 -5.08 12.55 -19.62
CA PRO A 49 -4.86 12.48 -18.18
C PRO A 49 -5.58 11.26 -17.59
N LEU A 50 -4.87 10.51 -16.74
CA LEU A 50 -5.47 9.44 -15.95
C LEU A 50 -5.88 9.98 -14.58
N ALA A 51 -6.94 9.41 -14.01
CA ALA A 51 -7.36 9.74 -12.66
C ALA A 51 -6.26 9.30 -11.67
N GLY A 52 -5.61 10.26 -11.01
CA GLY A 52 -4.70 9.99 -9.89
C GLY A 52 -5.48 9.90 -8.59
N ASP A 53 -5.42 8.76 -7.90
CA ASP A 53 -5.96 8.64 -6.56
C ASP A 53 -5.03 9.39 -5.59
N ALA A 54 -5.34 10.66 -5.32
CA ALA A 54 -4.76 11.50 -4.27
C ALA A 54 -3.21 11.65 -4.23
N SER A 55 -2.46 11.13 -5.20
CA SER A 55 -0.99 11.16 -5.18
C SER A 55 -0.40 12.52 -5.60
N ASN A 56 0.80 12.80 -5.10
CA ASN A 56 1.72 13.85 -5.55
C ASN A 56 2.29 13.57 -6.96
N ARG A 57 1.94 12.44 -7.59
CA ARG A 57 2.31 12.08 -8.96
C ARG A 57 1.10 12.18 -9.87
N ARG A 58 1.33 12.65 -11.10
CA ARG A 58 0.28 12.69 -12.13
C ARG A 58 0.60 11.68 -13.21
N TYR A 59 -0.44 11.00 -13.68
CA TYR A 59 -0.32 9.98 -14.70
C TYR A 59 -1.09 10.40 -15.93
N PHE A 60 -0.52 10.13 -17.09
CA PHE A 60 -1.14 10.33 -18.39
C PHE A 60 -0.93 9.09 -19.24
N ARG A 61 -1.93 8.74 -20.04
CA ARG A 61 -1.79 7.75 -21.10
C ARG A 61 -1.39 8.46 -22.39
N ILE A 62 -0.24 8.09 -22.92
CA ILE A 62 0.20 8.45 -24.26
C ILE A 62 -0.37 7.41 -25.22
N GLU A 63 -1.22 7.83 -26.14
CA GLU A 63 -1.67 6.98 -27.25
C GLU A 63 -0.64 7.03 -28.38
N LEU A 64 -0.31 5.86 -28.93
CA LEU A 64 0.73 5.70 -29.94
C LEU A 64 0.17 5.20 -31.28
N ASP A 65 0.80 5.67 -32.35
CA ASP A 65 0.66 5.19 -33.72
C ASP A 65 1.91 4.46 -34.19
N ALA A 66 1.74 3.59 -35.21
CA ALA A 66 2.83 2.89 -35.88
C ALA A 66 3.81 2.19 -34.91
N SER A 67 3.28 1.59 -33.84
CA SER A 67 4.03 1.08 -32.70
C SER A 67 3.61 -0.36 -32.35
N PRO A 68 4.52 -1.19 -31.82
CA PRO A 68 4.15 -2.50 -31.27
C PRO A 68 3.26 -2.38 -30.02
N ALA A 69 3.40 -1.30 -29.25
CA ALA A 69 2.53 -0.97 -28.12
C ALA A 69 1.50 0.08 -28.53
N ARG A 70 0.24 -0.11 -28.09
CA ARG A 70 -0.85 0.87 -28.36
C ARG A 70 -0.73 2.14 -27.52
N SER A 71 -0.08 2.05 -26.37
CA SER A 71 0.04 3.15 -25.42
C SER A 71 1.23 2.98 -24.46
N VAL A 72 1.59 4.10 -23.81
CA VAL A 72 2.63 4.22 -22.78
C VAL A 72 2.08 5.08 -21.64
N ILE A 73 2.45 4.79 -20.40
CA ILE A 73 2.10 5.63 -19.26
C ILE A 73 3.21 6.65 -19.00
N LEU A 74 2.84 7.92 -19.00
CA LEU A 74 3.70 9.02 -18.59
C LEU A 74 3.41 9.36 -17.13
N MET A 75 4.38 9.17 -16.25
CA MET A 75 4.36 9.66 -14.89
C MET A 75 5.10 11.00 -14.83
N GLN A 76 4.43 12.03 -14.31
CA GLN A 76 4.99 13.34 -14.02
C GLN A 76 5.16 13.51 -12.51
N LEU A 77 6.39 13.82 -12.08
CA LEU A 77 6.71 14.13 -10.69
C LEU A 77 6.22 15.55 -10.34
N ALA A 78 5.70 15.75 -9.11
CA ALA A 78 5.29 17.09 -8.65
C ALA A 78 6.46 18.08 -8.58
N GLU A 79 7.61 17.70 -8.03
CA GLU A 79 8.82 18.54 -8.09
C GLU A 79 10.09 17.67 -8.18
N PRO A 80 11.14 18.15 -8.85
CA PRO A 80 12.44 17.48 -8.91
C PRO A 80 13.17 17.37 -7.58
N GLU A 81 12.67 17.87 -6.44
CA GLU A 81 13.30 17.66 -5.11
C GLU A 81 12.33 17.09 -4.08
N ALA A 82 11.01 17.34 -4.21
CA ALA A 82 9.97 16.74 -3.38
C ALA A 82 9.84 15.21 -3.55
N PHE A 83 10.45 14.63 -4.60
CA PHE A 83 10.44 13.19 -4.87
C PHE A 83 11.10 12.33 -3.77
N LYS A 84 11.91 12.94 -2.89
CA LYS A 84 12.67 12.24 -1.84
C LYS A 84 11.80 11.86 -0.64
N GLN A 85 10.57 12.37 -0.55
CA GLN A 85 9.69 12.18 0.61
C GLN A 85 8.51 11.25 0.25
N SER A 86 8.31 10.23 1.07
CA SER A 86 7.13 9.34 1.01
C SER A 86 5.88 10.12 1.44
N GLU A 87 4.73 9.85 0.81
CA GLU A 87 3.44 10.39 1.26
C GLU A 87 2.92 9.75 2.56
N GLU A 88 3.59 8.68 2.98
CA GLU A 88 3.36 8.02 4.25
C GLU A 88 4.57 8.20 5.17
N ALA A 89 4.38 8.14 6.48
CA ALA A 89 5.52 8.09 7.39
C ALA A 89 6.41 6.89 7.06
N VAL A 90 7.71 7.09 7.20
CA VAL A 90 8.73 6.07 7.04
C VAL A 90 9.62 6.10 8.27
N SER A 91 9.92 4.92 8.81
CA SER A 91 10.99 4.76 9.78
C SER A 91 12.34 4.68 9.07
N GLY A 92 13.41 5.13 9.73
CA GLY A 92 14.77 5.14 9.20
C GLY A 92 15.10 6.37 8.34
N SER A 93 16.37 6.75 8.34
CA SER A 93 16.90 7.84 7.52
C SER A 93 18.03 7.32 6.64
N HIS A 94 17.75 7.19 5.34
CA HIS A 94 18.78 6.92 4.34
C HIS A 94 18.62 7.89 3.18
N ALA A 95 19.64 8.69 2.93
CA ALA A 95 19.69 9.55 1.76
C ALA A 95 19.90 8.65 0.53
N VAL A 96 18.84 8.44 -0.24
CA VAL A 96 18.93 7.75 -1.53
C VAL A 96 19.22 8.80 -2.60
N ASN A 97 20.27 8.58 -3.38
CA ASN A 97 20.67 9.45 -4.51
C ASN A 97 19.84 9.20 -5.78
N GLU A 98 18.85 8.32 -5.69
CA GLU A 98 17.97 7.84 -6.77
C GLU A 98 16.50 8.02 -6.34
N LEU A 99 15.60 8.20 -7.31
CA LEU A 99 14.16 8.22 -7.05
C LEU A 99 13.72 6.94 -6.31
N PRO A 100 12.95 7.02 -5.20
CA PRO A 100 12.39 5.86 -4.52
C PRO A 100 11.68 4.87 -5.47
N PHE A 101 10.95 5.40 -6.45
CA PHE A 101 10.27 4.60 -7.47
C PHE A 101 11.26 3.76 -8.30
N LEU A 102 12.33 4.36 -8.82
CA LEU A 102 13.33 3.64 -9.63
C LEU A 102 14.12 2.62 -8.81
N ASN A 103 14.45 2.98 -7.57
CA ASN A 103 15.17 2.12 -6.65
C ASN A 103 14.39 0.83 -6.35
N ILE A 104 13.10 0.97 -5.98
CA ILE A 104 12.24 -0.19 -5.71
C ILE A 104 11.86 -0.93 -7.00
N HIS A 105 11.55 -0.20 -8.08
CA HIS A 105 11.21 -0.78 -9.38
C HIS A 105 12.29 -1.76 -9.86
N ARG A 106 13.55 -1.32 -9.86
CA ARG A 106 14.69 -2.14 -10.30
C ARG A 106 14.89 -3.36 -9.41
N HIS A 107 14.70 -3.20 -8.10
CA HIS A 107 14.79 -4.32 -7.16
C HIS A 107 13.72 -5.39 -7.44
N LEU A 108 12.46 -4.96 -7.61
CA LEU A 108 11.34 -5.86 -7.94
C LEU A 108 11.50 -6.52 -9.31
N LEU A 109 11.95 -5.76 -10.31
CA LEU A 109 12.23 -6.29 -11.65
C LEU A 109 13.29 -7.38 -11.60
N ASN A 110 14.40 -7.16 -10.87
CA ASN A 110 15.45 -8.15 -10.67
C ASN A 110 14.98 -9.40 -9.90
N ALA A 111 14.00 -9.24 -9.00
CA ALA A 111 13.31 -10.34 -8.33
C ALA A 111 12.31 -11.09 -9.24
N GLY A 112 12.18 -10.67 -10.51
CA GLY A 112 11.28 -11.25 -11.50
C GLY A 112 9.81 -10.97 -11.22
N VAL A 113 9.50 -9.91 -10.48
CA VAL A 113 8.14 -9.42 -10.21
C VAL A 113 7.63 -8.68 -11.45
N ALA A 114 6.35 -8.86 -11.77
CA ALA A 114 5.72 -8.20 -12.91
C ALA A 114 5.37 -6.74 -12.55
N VAL A 115 6.36 -5.85 -12.63
CA VAL A 115 6.19 -4.39 -12.54
C VAL A 115 6.23 -3.77 -13.94
N PRO A 116 5.61 -2.60 -14.20
CA PRO A 116 5.64 -1.98 -15.52
C PRO A 116 7.08 -1.76 -15.99
N ALA A 117 7.42 -2.11 -17.23
CA ALA A 117 8.74 -1.78 -17.77
C ALA A 117 8.99 -0.26 -17.75
N LEU A 118 10.23 0.16 -17.46
CA LEU A 118 10.67 1.55 -17.61
C LEU A 118 11.31 1.70 -18.98
N TYR A 119 10.68 2.46 -19.87
CA TYR A 119 11.20 2.72 -21.21
C TYR A 119 12.19 3.88 -21.24
N HIS A 120 11.87 4.97 -20.55
CA HIS A 120 12.70 6.15 -20.51
C HIS A 120 12.46 6.94 -19.22
N TYR A 121 13.51 7.58 -18.70
CA TYR A 121 13.40 8.57 -17.63
C TYR A 121 14.10 9.85 -18.06
N ASP A 122 13.31 10.89 -18.30
CA ASP A 122 13.81 12.25 -18.50
C ASP A 122 13.92 12.92 -17.13
N GLN A 123 15.13 12.88 -16.58
CA GLN A 123 15.42 13.43 -15.26
C GLN A 123 15.26 14.95 -15.21
N ALA A 124 15.59 15.67 -16.30
CA ALA A 124 15.51 17.12 -16.34
C ALA A 124 14.05 17.60 -16.34
N ALA A 125 13.18 16.87 -17.05
CA ALA A 125 11.75 17.17 -17.10
C ALA A 125 10.94 16.51 -15.95
N GLY A 126 11.54 15.58 -15.19
CA GLY A 126 10.83 14.82 -14.16
C GLY A 126 9.76 13.88 -14.73
N LEU A 127 10.01 13.30 -15.90
CA LEU A 127 9.05 12.48 -16.65
C LEU A 127 9.55 11.04 -16.80
N LEU A 128 8.73 10.07 -16.37
CA LEU A 128 8.99 8.64 -16.55
C LEU A 128 8.01 8.07 -17.56
N TYR A 129 8.53 7.31 -18.53
CA TYR A 129 7.78 6.63 -19.57
C TYR A 129 7.76 5.14 -19.24
N LEU A 130 6.58 4.63 -18.93
CA LEU A 130 6.35 3.31 -18.38
C LEU A 130 5.47 2.48 -19.30
N GLU A 131 5.61 1.16 -19.23
CA GLU A 131 4.67 0.21 -19.81
C GLU A 131 3.23 0.50 -19.35
N ASP A 132 2.30 0.43 -20.30
CA ASP A 132 0.88 0.48 -20.00
C ASP A 132 0.34 -0.93 -19.76
N LEU A 133 0.05 -1.23 -18.49
CA LEU A 133 -0.51 -2.51 -18.06
C LEU A 133 -2.02 -2.63 -18.35
N GLY A 134 -2.63 -1.64 -19.02
CA GLY A 134 -4.05 -1.57 -19.30
C GLY A 134 -4.86 -0.96 -18.17
N ASP A 135 -6.19 -1.08 -18.25
CA ASP A 135 -7.12 -0.48 -17.28
C ASP A 135 -7.71 -1.49 -16.29
N LEU A 136 -7.70 -2.77 -16.64
CA LEU A 136 -8.43 -3.79 -15.89
C LEU A 136 -7.71 -4.13 -14.58
N THR A 137 -8.17 -3.57 -13.47
CA THR A 137 -7.66 -3.93 -12.15
C THR A 137 -8.22 -5.29 -11.68
N LEU A 138 -7.55 -5.95 -10.72
CA LEU A 138 -8.09 -7.12 -10.04
C LEU A 138 -9.44 -6.78 -9.38
N PHE A 139 -9.59 -5.57 -8.85
CA PHE A 139 -10.85 -5.08 -8.30
C PHE A 139 -11.99 -5.18 -9.33
N GLU A 140 -11.80 -4.59 -10.50
CA GLU A 140 -12.79 -4.59 -11.58
C GLU A 140 -13.07 -5.98 -12.12
N ALA A 141 -12.01 -6.77 -12.32
CA ALA A 141 -12.13 -8.15 -12.79
C ALA A 141 -12.96 -9.01 -11.81
N CYS A 142 -12.86 -8.76 -10.51
CA CYS A 142 -13.57 -9.50 -9.46
C CYS A 142 -15.05 -9.11 -9.30
N ARG A 143 -15.49 -7.90 -9.70
CA ARG A 143 -16.86 -7.39 -9.45
C ARG A 143 -18.00 -8.27 -9.96
N ALA A 144 -17.79 -8.99 -11.05
CA ALA A 144 -18.80 -9.85 -11.69
C ALA A 144 -18.37 -11.32 -11.80
N SER A 145 -17.40 -11.72 -10.96
CA SER A 145 -16.80 -13.05 -11.05
C SER A 145 -17.66 -14.13 -10.44
N ARG A 146 -17.62 -15.31 -11.03
CA ARG A 146 -18.07 -16.52 -10.36
C ARG A 146 -17.14 -16.85 -9.18
N PRO A 147 -17.60 -17.58 -8.14
CA PRO A 147 -16.77 -17.94 -6.99
C PRO A 147 -15.44 -18.62 -7.37
N ASP A 148 -15.45 -19.54 -8.34
CA ASP A 148 -14.24 -20.25 -8.78
C ASP A 148 -13.23 -19.31 -9.46
N GLU A 149 -13.72 -18.35 -10.25
CA GLU A 149 -12.89 -17.33 -10.90
C GLU A 149 -12.31 -16.33 -9.90
N LEU A 150 -13.11 -15.96 -8.88
CA LEU A 150 -12.65 -15.12 -7.78
C LEU A 150 -11.50 -15.80 -7.04
N GLU A 151 -11.68 -17.07 -6.63
CA GLU A 151 -10.64 -17.81 -5.93
C GLU A 151 -9.37 -17.97 -6.80
N LEU A 152 -9.52 -18.27 -8.10
CA LEU A 152 -8.41 -18.36 -9.03
C LEU A 152 -7.61 -17.05 -9.12
N ARG A 153 -8.29 -15.91 -9.27
CA ARG A 153 -7.62 -14.60 -9.35
C ARG A 153 -6.91 -14.23 -8.05
N TYR A 154 -7.48 -14.56 -6.90
CA TYR A 154 -6.83 -14.35 -5.61
C TYR A 154 -5.61 -15.27 -5.42
N ARG A 155 -5.65 -16.51 -5.93
CA ARG A 155 -4.46 -17.38 -5.96
C ARG A 155 -3.35 -16.78 -6.83
N GLN A 156 -3.66 -16.24 -8.00
CA GLN A 156 -2.68 -15.52 -8.84
C GLN A 156 -2.07 -14.31 -8.12
N ALA A 157 -2.89 -13.55 -7.38
CA ALA A 157 -2.39 -12.45 -6.54
C ALA A 157 -1.47 -12.93 -5.42
N ILE A 158 -1.80 -14.06 -4.80
CA ILE A 158 -0.95 -14.70 -3.79
C ILE A 158 0.36 -15.22 -4.40
N ASP A 159 0.34 -15.81 -5.59
CA ASP A 159 1.56 -16.26 -6.27
C ASP A 159 2.53 -15.09 -6.52
N GLY A 160 1.99 -13.92 -6.90
CA GLY A 160 2.75 -12.68 -7.02
C GLY A 160 3.35 -12.22 -5.69
N LEU A 161 2.57 -12.29 -4.61
CA LEU A 161 3.01 -11.91 -3.26
C LEU A 161 4.10 -12.84 -2.73
N VAL A 162 3.90 -14.16 -2.85
CA VAL A 162 4.89 -15.17 -2.47
C VAL A 162 6.19 -14.94 -3.23
N ARG A 163 6.12 -14.64 -4.53
CA ARG A 163 7.31 -14.31 -5.32
C ARG A 163 8.03 -13.08 -4.77
N ILE A 164 7.30 -11.99 -4.49
CA ILE A 164 7.89 -10.79 -3.87
C ILE A 164 8.61 -11.18 -2.57
N GLN A 165 7.93 -11.88 -1.67
CA GLN A 165 8.47 -12.18 -0.35
C GLN A 165 9.64 -13.17 -0.41
N LEU A 166 9.65 -14.14 -1.32
CA LEU A 166 10.75 -15.10 -1.45
C LEU A 166 11.95 -14.55 -2.25
N LYS A 167 11.73 -13.64 -3.21
CA LYS A 167 12.78 -13.18 -4.14
C LYS A 167 13.27 -11.76 -3.90
N ALA A 168 12.45 -10.90 -3.28
CA ALA A 168 12.79 -9.51 -3.00
C ALA A 168 13.17 -9.24 -1.53
N SER A 169 13.09 -10.24 -0.63
CA SER A 169 13.48 -10.08 0.79
C SER A 169 14.98 -10.18 1.07
N ALA A 170 15.80 -10.42 0.03
CA ALA A 170 17.24 -10.33 0.12
C ALA A 170 17.72 -9.13 -0.71
N PRO A 171 18.53 -8.22 -0.15
CA PRO A 171 18.98 -7.05 -0.88
C PRO A 171 20.02 -7.46 -1.92
N ALA A 172 19.84 -7.06 -3.18
CA ALA A 172 20.86 -7.22 -4.21
C ALA A 172 22.11 -6.35 -3.94
N HIS A 173 21.94 -5.22 -3.24
CA HIS A 173 23.03 -4.35 -2.75
C HIS A 173 22.56 -3.50 -1.55
N PRO A 174 23.46 -2.89 -0.76
CA PRO A 174 23.09 -2.15 0.46
C PRO A 174 22.26 -0.88 0.25
N GLY A 175 22.11 -0.40 -1.00
CA GLY A 175 21.44 0.86 -1.33
C GLY A 175 19.95 0.72 -1.64
N ILE A 176 19.35 -0.44 -1.38
CA ILE A 176 17.92 -0.67 -1.63
C ILE A 176 17.11 -0.07 -0.48
N LEU A 177 16.30 0.94 -0.81
CA LEU A 177 15.58 1.80 0.12
C LEU A 177 14.67 1.02 1.08
N ALA A 178 13.98 -0.01 0.59
CA ALA A 178 13.08 -0.82 1.41
C ALA A 178 13.77 -1.44 2.62
N PHE A 179 15.07 -1.79 2.53
CA PHE A 179 15.83 -2.41 3.63
C PHE A 179 16.22 -1.43 4.73
N HIS A 180 16.09 -0.12 4.49
CA HIS A 180 16.34 0.94 5.47
C HIS A 180 15.06 1.43 6.15
N ARG A 181 13.90 0.90 5.73
CA ARG A 181 12.57 1.21 6.26
C ARG A 181 11.95 -0.06 6.80
N HIS A 182 11.24 0.03 7.91
CA HIS A 182 10.59 -1.17 8.44
C HIS A 182 9.38 -0.88 9.33
N PHE A 183 8.45 -1.83 9.41
CA PHE A 183 7.40 -1.79 10.42
C PHE A 183 7.99 -2.06 11.81
N ASP A 184 8.54 -1.01 12.42
CA ASP A 184 8.87 -0.96 13.83
C ASP A 184 7.70 -0.43 14.66
N VAL A 185 7.83 -0.56 15.98
CA VAL A 185 6.85 -0.05 16.93
C VAL A 185 6.58 1.46 16.71
N PRO A 186 7.59 2.34 16.55
CA PRO A 186 7.35 3.75 16.25
C PRO A 186 6.47 3.99 15.01
N LEU A 187 6.71 3.32 13.88
CA LEU A 187 5.92 3.52 12.67
C LEU A 187 4.48 3.03 12.84
N LEU A 188 4.31 1.84 13.43
CA LEU A 188 2.98 1.27 13.67
C LEU A 188 2.17 2.15 14.64
N MET A 189 2.81 2.67 15.70
CA MET A 189 2.19 3.60 16.64
C MET A 189 1.83 4.93 16.00
N TRP A 190 2.67 5.45 15.09
CA TRP A 190 2.34 6.64 14.32
C TRP A 190 1.11 6.43 13.44
N GLU A 191 0.98 5.27 12.78
CA GLU A 191 -0.20 4.94 11.97
C GLU A 191 -1.47 4.82 12.84
N PHE A 192 -1.36 4.31 14.07
CA PHE A 192 -2.46 4.32 15.04
C PHE A 192 -2.81 5.72 15.54
N ASP A 193 -1.83 6.55 15.83
CA ASP A 193 -2.05 7.95 16.21
C ASP A 193 -2.76 8.73 15.10
N HIS A 194 -2.37 8.47 13.84
CA HIS A 194 -3.05 9.04 12.66
C HIS A 194 -4.51 8.58 12.56
N PHE A 195 -4.81 7.32 12.91
CA PHE A 195 -6.19 6.86 13.02
C PHE A 195 -6.95 7.57 14.15
N VAL A 196 -6.35 7.81 15.31
CA VAL A 196 -7.00 8.58 16.39
C VAL A 196 -7.30 10.00 15.91
N GLU A 197 -6.32 10.68 15.31
CA GLU A 197 -6.47 12.05 14.83
C GLU A 197 -7.57 12.17 13.74
N TYR A 198 -7.51 11.33 12.70
CA TYR A 198 -8.41 11.48 11.56
C TYR A 198 -9.63 10.56 11.64
N GLY A 199 -9.44 9.29 11.95
CA GLY A 199 -10.49 8.28 12.00
C GLY A 199 -11.47 8.44 13.16
N ILE A 200 -11.06 9.12 14.24
CA ILE A 200 -11.92 9.44 15.39
C ILE A 200 -12.18 10.96 15.47
N GLU A 201 -11.15 11.76 15.75
CA GLU A 201 -11.34 13.15 16.17
C GLU A 201 -11.82 14.03 15.02
N ALA A 202 -11.15 14.02 13.86
CA ALA A 202 -11.55 14.82 12.69
C ALA A 202 -12.82 14.28 12.01
N ARG A 203 -13.08 12.97 12.10
CA ARG A 203 -14.27 12.35 11.51
C ARG A 203 -15.54 12.82 12.20
N HIS A 204 -15.57 12.80 13.53
CA HIS A 204 -16.76 13.07 14.33
C HIS A 204 -16.75 14.44 15.02
N GLY A 205 -15.64 15.17 14.99
CA GLY A 205 -15.46 16.44 15.71
C GLY A 205 -15.44 16.26 17.22
N GLN A 206 -15.16 15.06 17.72
CA GLN A 206 -15.16 14.72 19.13
C GLN A 206 -13.73 14.36 19.57
N PRO A 207 -13.12 15.14 20.48
CA PRO A 207 -11.79 14.83 20.97
C PRO A 207 -11.81 13.60 21.87
N VAL A 208 -10.74 12.80 21.82
CA VAL A 208 -10.53 11.69 22.73
C VAL A 208 -9.96 12.22 24.05
N GLY A 209 -10.61 11.89 25.17
CA GLY A 209 -10.16 12.28 26.51
C GLY A 209 -8.73 11.80 26.80
N PRO A 210 -7.95 12.50 27.65
CA PRO A 210 -6.54 12.19 27.87
C PRO A 210 -6.31 10.78 28.45
N ASP A 211 -7.21 10.30 29.31
CA ASP A 211 -7.13 8.97 29.92
C ASP A 211 -7.44 7.87 28.90
N ASP A 212 -8.51 8.03 28.11
CA ASP A 212 -8.86 7.12 27.02
C ASP A 212 -7.79 7.08 25.94
N ARG A 213 -7.18 8.24 25.61
CA ARG A 213 -6.07 8.31 24.66
C ARG A 213 -4.87 7.50 25.15
N ARG A 214 -4.54 7.61 26.44
CA ARG A 214 -3.45 6.83 27.04
C ARG A 214 -3.77 5.33 26.98
N ALA A 215 -4.98 4.95 27.39
CA ALA A 215 -5.42 3.56 27.38
C ALA A 215 -5.45 2.96 25.97
N LEU A 216 -5.94 3.71 24.97
CA LEU A 216 -5.90 3.31 23.56
C LEU A 216 -4.47 3.09 23.08
N ARG A 217 -3.56 4.02 23.39
CA ARG A 217 -2.13 3.88 23.04
C ARG A 217 -1.50 2.66 23.69
N ASP A 218 -1.84 2.34 24.94
CA ASP A 218 -1.32 1.15 25.62
C ASP A 218 -1.76 -0.15 24.92
N GLU A 219 -3.00 -0.21 24.42
CA GLU A 219 -3.47 -1.36 23.63
C GLU A 219 -2.84 -1.41 22.23
N PHE A 220 -2.71 -0.27 21.56
CA PHE A 220 -2.02 -0.17 20.26
C PHE A 220 -0.54 -0.54 20.35
N GLN A 221 0.10 -0.22 21.48
CA GLN A 221 1.49 -0.58 21.74
C GLN A 221 1.68 -2.10 21.74
N LYS A 222 0.77 -2.85 22.39
CA LYS A 222 0.82 -4.32 22.42
C LYS A 222 0.70 -4.93 21.02
N ILE A 223 -0.22 -4.39 20.19
CA ILE A 223 -0.36 -4.81 18.80
C ILE A 223 0.92 -4.48 18.02
N SER A 224 1.46 -3.28 18.20
CA SER A 224 2.67 -2.83 17.50
C SER A 224 3.88 -3.69 17.85
N GLU A 225 4.06 -4.04 19.13
CA GLU A 225 5.14 -4.92 19.60
C GLU A 225 5.03 -6.33 19.03
N LEU A 226 3.83 -6.90 18.99
CA LEU A 226 3.58 -8.18 18.35
C LEU A 226 4.01 -8.15 16.87
N LEU A 227 3.54 -7.17 16.11
CA LEU A 227 3.79 -7.10 14.66
C LEU A 227 5.25 -6.77 14.33
N ALA A 228 5.88 -5.89 15.10
CA ALA A 228 7.29 -5.52 14.91
C ALA A 228 8.27 -6.65 15.30
N GLY A 229 7.82 -7.59 16.14
CA GLY A 229 8.58 -8.77 16.56
C GLY A 229 8.59 -9.93 15.56
N GLU A 230 7.74 -9.89 14.54
CA GLU A 230 7.67 -10.92 13.50
C GLU A 230 8.90 -10.89 12.56
N PRO A 231 9.26 -12.03 11.95
CA PRO A 231 10.25 -12.07 10.88
C PRO A 231 9.88 -11.13 9.74
N ARG A 232 10.88 -10.38 9.26
CA ARG A 232 10.68 -9.35 8.24
C ARG A 232 10.91 -9.90 6.84
N VAL A 233 9.97 -9.62 5.96
CA VAL A 233 10.06 -9.83 4.51
C VAL A 233 9.85 -8.49 3.80
N PHE A 234 10.11 -8.46 2.50
CA PHE A 234 9.75 -7.33 1.66
C PHE A 234 8.23 -7.16 1.64
N VAL A 235 7.76 -5.98 2.01
CA VAL A 235 6.35 -5.60 2.04
C VAL A 235 6.15 -4.46 1.03
N HIS A 236 5.25 -4.68 0.08
CA HIS A 236 4.78 -3.69 -0.90
C HIS A 236 4.09 -2.51 -0.23
N ARG A 237 3.46 -2.75 0.93
CA ARG A 237 2.70 -1.80 1.75
C ARG A 237 1.27 -1.58 1.27
N ASP A 238 1.04 -1.43 -0.03
CA ASP A 238 -0.32 -1.27 -0.61
C ASP A 238 -0.74 -2.37 -1.59
N TYR A 239 -0.52 -3.63 -1.20
CA TYR A 239 -0.84 -4.80 -2.03
C TYR A 239 -2.33 -5.17 -1.99
N HIS A 240 -3.20 -4.34 -2.59
CA HIS A 240 -4.65 -4.56 -2.64
C HIS A 240 -5.18 -4.62 -4.08
N SER A 241 -6.45 -5.02 -4.26
CA SER A 241 -7.02 -5.34 -5.58
C SER A 241 -7.00 -4.22 -6.62
N ARG A 242 -6.92 -2.94 -6.22
CA ARG A 242 -6.76 -1.82 -7.16
C ARG A 242 -5.33 -1.58 -7.67
N ASN A 243 -4.33 -2.13 -6.99
CA ASN A 243 -2.91 -1.99 -7.35
C ASN A 243 -2.36 -3.23 -8.10
N LEU A 244 -3.27 -4.12 -8.51
CA LEU A 244 -2.97 -5.34 -9.27
C LEU A 244 -3.69 -5.27 -10.62
N MET A 245 -2.94 -5.32 -11.71
CA MET A 245 -3.42 -5.16 -13.09
C MET A 245 -3.55 -6.51 -13.79
N VAL A 246 -4.66 -6.73 -14.49
CA VAL A 246 -4.97 -7.93 -15.25
C VAL A 246 -4.72 -7.64 -16.73
N GLY A 247 -3.81 -8.38 -17.37
CA GLY A 247 -3.48 -8.13 -18.79
C GLY A 247 -2.43 -9.03 -19.44
N GLY A 248 -1.72 -9.85 -18.65
CA GLY A 248 -0.75 -10.84 -19.16
C GLY A 248 -0.81 -12.15 -18.37
N ASP A 249 0.24 -12.97 -18.50
CA ASP A 249 0.34 -14.28 -17.81
C ASP A 249 0.38 -14.15 -16.28
N ARG A 250 0.76 -12.98 -15.77
CA ARG A 250 0.83 -12.64 -14.34
C ARG A 250 0.19 -11.28 -14.11
N LEU A 251 -0.29 -11.06 -12.88
CA LEU A 251 -0.80 -9.76 -12.47
C LEU A 251 0.34 -8.74 -12.44
N GLY A 252 0.15 -7.61 -13.12
CA GLY A 252 1.06 -6.47 -13.03
C GLY A 252 0.88 -5.74 -11.69
N ILE A 253 1.97 -5.30 -11.07
CA ILE A 253 1.97 -4.70 -9.73
C ILE A 253 2.43 -3.24 -9.83
N ILE A 254 1.63 -2.34 -9.30
CA ILE A 254 1.88 -0.88 -9.30
C ILE A 254 1.86 -0.33 -7.87
N ASP A 255 2.32 0.92 -7.70
CA ASP A 255 2.28 1.64 -6.42
C ASP A 255 3.20 1.04 -5.32
N PHE A 256 4.36 0.53 -5.72
CA PHE A 256 5.32 -0.16 -4.86
C PHE A 256 6.39 0.74 -4.22
N GLN A 257 6.44 2.04 -4.54
CA GLN A 257 7.55 2.93 -4.15
C GLN A 257 7.73 3.12 -2.64
N ASP A 258 6.69 2.88 -1.85
CA ASP A 258 6.69 3.03 -0.40
C ASP A 258 6.95 1.71 0.34
N ALA A 259 7.43 0.70 -0.41
CA ALA A 259 7.82 -0.59 0.12
C ALA A 259 8.89 -0.50 1.22
N LEU A 260 8.82 -1.46 2.14
CA LEU A 260 9.64 -1.52 3.35
C LEU A 260 9.70 -2.95 3.90
N MET A 261 10.52 -3.21 4.91
CA MET A 261 10.59 -4.53 5.54
C MET A 261 9.55 -4.70 6.66
N GLY A 262 8.80 -5.80 6.67
CA GLY A 262 7.73 -5.99 7.66
C GLY A 262 7.20 -7.41 7.78
N PRO A 263 6.19 -7.65 8.62
CA PRO A 263 5.63 -8.99 8.80
C PRO A 263 5.02 -9.51 7.50
N ALA A 264 5.21 -10.81 7.23
CA ALA A 264 4.73 -11.43 5.99
C ALA A 264 3.20 -11.40 5.83
N SER A 265 2.47 -11.26 6.94
CA SER A 265 1.03 -11.07 6.99
C SER A 265 0.53 -9.71 6.47
N TYR A 266 1.39 -8.69 6.33
CA TYR A 266 0.95 -7.31 6.07
C TYR A 266 0.26 -7.12 4.72
N ASP A 267 0.93 -7.52 3.64
CA ASP A 267 0.36 -7.48 2.29
C ASP A 267 -0.73 -8.53 2.10
N LEU A 268 -0.65 -9.67 2.80
CA LEU A 268 -1.71 -10.66 2.74
C LEU A 268 -3.00 -10.15 3.40
N ALA A 269 -2.89 -9.44 4.53
CA ALA A 269 -4.02 -8.76 5.16
C ALA A 269 -4.56 -7.65 4.25
N SER A 270 -3.70 -6.90 3.55
CA SER A 270 -4.12 -5.95 2.52
C SER A 270 -5.03 -6.54 1.46
N LEU A 271 -4.64 -7.71 0.96
CA LEU A 271 -5.31 -8.39 -0.13
C LEU A 271 -6.61 -9.04 0.34
N LEU A 272 -6.58 -9.78 1.46
CA LEU A 272 -7.70 -10.61 1.91
C LEU A 272 -8.72 -9.86 2.79
N ARG A 273 -8.31 -8.71 3.35
CA ARG A 273 -9.17 -7.78 4.11
C ARG A 273 -9.29 -6.44 3.41
N ASP A 274 -9.35 -6.50 2.09
CA ASP A 274 -9.42 -5.34 1.20
C ASP A 274 -10.67 -4.48 1.52
N ALA A 275 -10.47 -3.16 1.53
CA ALA A 275 -11.55 -2.19 1.73
C ALA A 275 -12.57 -2.21 0.58
N TYR A 276 -12.24 -2.75 -0.59
CA TYR A 276 -13.08 -2.68 -1.80
C TYR A 276 -13.83 -3.99 -2.11
N ILE A 277 -13.29 -5.15 -1.71
CA ILE A 277 -13.87 -6.47 -1.95
C ILE A 277 -14.04 -7.22 -0.64
N ALA A 278 -15.26 -7.66 -0.35
CA ALA A 278 -15.52 -8.54 0.77
C ALA A 278 -15.44 -10.00 0.34
N LEU A 279 -14.48 -10.73 0.91
CA LEU A 279 -14.39 -12.19 0.81
C LEU A 279 -15.09 -12.83 2.02
N ASP A 280 -15.70 -14.00 1.80
CA ASP A 280 -16.21 -14.82 2.89
C ASP A 280 -15.05 -15.46 3.69
N GLU A 281 -15.27 -15.78 4.97
CA GLU A 281 -14.21 -16.32 5.83
C GLU A 281 -13.71 -17.69 5.35
N ALA A 282 -14.57 -18.53 4.77
CA ALA A 282 -14.16 -19.85 4.32
C ALA A 282 -13.18 -19.74 3.14
N LEU A 283 -13.39 -18.78 2.24
CA LEU A 283 -12.47 -18.45 1.17
C LEU A 283 -11.16 -17.87 1.72
N ILE A 284 -11.22 -16.95 2.68
CA ILE A 284 -10.02 -16.41 3.34
C ILE A 284 -9.19 -17.56 3.97
N ASP A 285 -9.84 -18.51 4.64
CA ASP A 285 -9.17 -19.66 5.25
C ASP A 285 -8.46 -20.53 4.19
N ARG A 286 -9.11 -20.78 3.05
CA ARG A 286 -8.49 -21.52 1.92
C ARG A 286 -7.32 -20.75 1.31
N LEU A 287 -7.45 -19.44 1.15
CA LEU A 287 -6.40 -18.59 0.59
C LEU A 287 -5.20 -18.44 1.54
N LEU A 288 -5.43 -18.35 2.84
CA LEU A 288 -4.37 -18.39 3.87
C LEU A 288 -3.63 -19.73 3.84
N ALA A 289 -4.35 -20.84 3.77
CA ALA A 289 -3.75 -22.16 3.64
C ALA A 289 -2.90 -22.25 2.36
N TYR A 290 -3.44 -21.80 1.23
CA TYR A 290 -2.72 -21.74 -0.04
C TYR A 290 -1.43 -20.93 0.06
N TYR A 291 -1.48 -19.72 0.63
CA TYR A 291 -0.30 -18.88 0.85
C TYR A 291 0.77 -19.61 1.70
N LEU A 292 0.37 -20.21 2.83
CA LEU A 292 1.30 -20.90 3.72
C LEU A 292 1.93 -22.14 3.09
N ASP A 293 1.19 -22.86 2.24
CA ASP A 293 1.70 -24.00 1.51
C ASP A 293 2.77 -23.60 0.47
N HIS A 294 2.80 -22.34 0.02
CA HIS A 294 3.77 -21.83 -0.97
C HIS A 294 4.94 -21.05 -0.34
N MET A 295 4.93 -20.80 0.97
CA MET A 295 6.03 -20.20 1.71
C MET A 295 6.88 -21.32 2.33
N ASP A 296 7.84 -21.87 1.56
CA ASP A 296 8.64 -23.08 1.88
C ASP A 296 9.22 -23.12 3.31
N GLU A 297 9.61 -21.98 3.89
CA GLU A 297 10.16 -21.92 5.26
C GLU A 297 9.10 -22.11 6.36
N TRP A 298 7.83 -21.76 6.08
CA TRP A 298 6.71 -21.85 7.03
C TRP A 298 6.06 -23.23 7.06
N GLN A 299 6.33 -24.09 6.06
CA GLN A 299 5.79 -25.45 5.96
C GLN A 299 6.19 -26.36 7.14
N ARG A 300 7.27 -26.05 7.87
CA ARG A 300 7.90 -27.00 8.81
C ARG A 300 7.16 -27.23 10.14
N THR A 301 6.15 -26.45 10.52
CA THR A 301 5.41 -26.72 11.77
C THR A 301 3.92 -26.36 11.68
N ARG A 302 3.03 -27.31 11.99
CA ARG A 302 1.57 -27.07 12.07
C ARG A 302 1.18 -26.03 13.13
N ALA A 303 1.98 -25.94 14.21
CA ALA A 303 1.88 -24.90 15.24
C ALA A 303 2.06 -23.47 14.68
N ASN A 304 2.59 -23.33 13.46
CA ASN A 304 2.77 -22.05 12.79
C ASN A 304 1.47 -21.52 12.14
N ARG A 305 0.53 -22.39 11.72
CA ARG A 305 -0.67 -21.92 10.97
C ARG A 305 -1.64 -21.13 11.85
N ASP A 306 -1.94 -21.60 13.05
CA ASP A 306 -2.84 -20.88 13.99
C ASP A 306 -2.19 -19.60 14.51
N THR A 307 -0.88 -19.66 14.80
CA THR A 307 -0.08 -18.48 15.15
C THR A 307 -0.09 -17.46 14.02
N PHE A 308 0.16 -17.88 12.77
CA PHE A 308 0.11 -17.01 11.60
C PHE A 308 -1.29 -16.43 11.40
N ARG A 309 -2.36 -17.21 11.57
CA ARG A 309 -3.73 -16.68 11.53
C ARG A 309 -3.94 -15.59 12.57
N ARG A 310 -3.46 -15.79 13.80
CA ARG A 310 -3.53 -14.76 14.84
C ARG A 310 -2.77 -13.50 14.42
N VAL A 311 -1.52 -13.64 13.95
CA VAL A 311 -0.72 -12.51 13.47
C VAL A 311 -1.41 -11.78 12.31
N PHE A 312 -1.98 -12.52 11.36
CA PHE A 312 -2.78 -11.98 10.25
C PHE A 312 -3.98 -11.18 10.74
N ASP A 313 -4.74 -11.69 11.71
CA ASP A 313 -5.91 -10.98 12.23
C ASP A 313 -5.51 -9.69 13.01
N PHE A 314 -4.38 -9.72 13.73
CA PHE A 314 -3.82 -8.52 14.39
C PHE A 314 -3.27 -7.50 13.38
N THR A 315 -2.63 -7.99 12.32
CA THR A 315 -2.17 -7.16 11.21
C THR A 315 -3.35 -6.52 10.48
N SER A 316 -4.43 -7.27 10.30
CA SER A 316 -5.69 -6.77 9.76
C SER A 316 -6.28 -5.65 10.62
N ILE A 317 -6.22 -5.74 11.96
CA ILE A 317 -6.68 -4.64 12.83
C ILE A 317 -5.85 -3.38 12.57
N GLN A 318 -4.52 -3.49 12.65
CA GLN A 318 -3.62 -2.35 12.48
C GLN A 318 -3.81 -1.68 11.11
N ARG A 319 -3.78 -2.49 10.04
CA ARG A 319 -3.88 -2.01 8.66
C ARG A 319 -5.24 -1.37 8.36
N ASN A 320 -6.34 -1.98 8.81
CA ASN A 320 -7.67 -1.43 8.55
C ASN A 320 -7.91 -0.13 9.35
N LEU A 321 -7.35 0.00 10.55
CA LEU A 321 -7.39 1.25 11.30
C LEU A 321 -6.58 2.34 10.61
N LYS A 322 -5.36 2.04 10.15
CA LYS A 322 -4.56 2.94 9.30
C LYS A 322 -5.37 3.41 8.09
N ALA A 323 -5.95 2.48 7.33
CA ALA A 323 -6.72 2.78 6.11
C ALA A 323 -7.93 3.68 6.41
N ALA A 324 -8.70 3.37 7.45
CA ALA A 324 -9.85 4.17 7.86
C ALA A 324 -9.46 5.61 8.23
N GLY A 325 -8.35 5.79 8.96
CA GLY A 325 -7.80 7.12 9.27
C GLY A 325 -7.39 7.87 8.00
N ARG A 326 -6.67 7.18 7.09
CA ARG A 326 -6.20 7.75 5.82
C ARG A 326 -7.36 8.17 4.91
N PHE A 327 -8.47 7.42 4.87
CA PHE A 327 -9.65 7.79 4.08
C PHE A 327 -10.27 9.11 4.56
N VAL A 328 -10.33 9.34 5.88
CA VAL A 328 -10.81 10.62 6.42
C VAL A 328 -9.79 11.74 6.18
N TYR A 329 -8.48 11.46 6.29
CA TYR A 329 -7.44 12.44 5.93
C TYR A 329 -7.57 12.88 4.46
N ILE A 330 -7.75 11.95 3.52
CA ILE A 330 -7.91 12.26 2.10
C ILE A 330 -9.16 13.13 1.85
N ASP A 331 -10.27 12.86 2.54
CA ASP A 331 -11.45 13.70 2.48
C ASP A 331 -11.18 15.11 3.02
N ARG A 332 -10.72 15.21 4.27
CA ARG A 332 -10.60 16.48 4.99
C ARG A 332 -9.48 17.38 4.48
N ILE A 333 -8.35 16.80 4.11
CA ILE A 333 -7.13 17.53 3.76
C ILE A 333 -6.96 17.61 2.24
N LYS A 334 -7.24 16.52 1.52
CA LYS A 334 -7.12 16.48 0.05
C LYS A 334 -8.44 16.77 -0.69
N GLY A 335 -9.55 16.97 0.03
CA GLY A 335 -10.84 17.34 -0.55
C GLY A 335 -11.49 16.24 -1.39
N ASN A 336 -11.16 14.97 -1.14
CA ASN A 336 -11.63 13.83 -1.94
C ASN A 336 -12.45 12.83 -1.09
N PRO A 337 -13.81 12.89 -1.14
CA PRO A 337 -14.67 12.06 -0.31
C PRO A 337 -14.84 10.62 -0.81
N LYS A 338 -14.24 10.25 -1.95
CA LYS A 338 -14.47 8.96 -2.65
C LYS A 338 -14.31 7.73 -1.76
N PHE A 339 -13.39 7.78 -0.80
CA PHE A 339 -13.04 6.64 0.06
C PHE A 339 -13.89 6.51 1.33
N LEU A 340 -14.71 7.52 1.66
CA LEU A 340 -15.54 7.47 2.88
C LEU A 340 -16.54 6.30 2.88
N ALA A 341 -17.00 5.91 1.69
CA ALA A 341 -17.92 4.79 1.51
C ALA A 341 -17.31 3.42 1.89
N ASP A 342 -15.98 3.31 1.93
CA ASP A 342 -15.28 2.06 2.24
C ASP A 342 -14.97 1.91 3.74
N ILE A 343 -15.13 2.97 4.54
CA ILE A 343 -14.86 2.96 5.99
C ILE A 343 -15.71 1.91 6.74
N PRO A 344 -17.03 1.77 6.50
CA PRO A 344 -17.83 0.79 7.24
C PRO A 344 -17.36 -0.66 7.04
N ARG A 345 -16.95 -1.02 5.81
CA ARG A 345 -16.41 -2.36 5.51
C ARG A 345 -15.07 -2.56 6.24
N THR A 346 -14.19 -1.59 6.12
CA THR A 346 -12.86 -1.55 6.74
C THR A 346 -12.93 -1.74 8.26
N LEU A 347 -13.78 -0.97 8.94
CA LEU A 347 -13.99 -1.10 10.40
C LEU A 347 -14.78 -2.35 10.78
N GLY A 348 -15.59 -2.91 9.87
CA GLY A 348 -16.23 -4.21 10.07
C GLY A 348 -15.23 -5.36 10.27
N TYR A 349 -14.10 -5.33 9.55
CA TYR A 349 -13.01 -6.30 9.77
C TYR A 349 -12.36 -6.13 11.15
N VAL A 350 -12.14 -4.88 11.57
CA VAL A 350 -11.62 -4.57 12.91
C VAL A 350 -12.56 -5.12 13.98
N LYS A 351 -13.87 -4.81 13.88
CA LYS A 351 -14.89 -5.31 14.81
C LYS A 351 -14.86 -6.82 14.94
N ARG A 352 -14.78 -7.54 13.81
CA ARG A 352 -14.73 -9.01 13.79
C ARG A 352 -13.56 -9.53 14.62
N ASN A 353 -12.37 -8.97 14.43
CA ASN A 353 -11.18 -9.43 15.15
C ASN A 353 -11.22 -9.01 16.63
N LEU A 354 -11.71 -7.81 16.95
CA LEU A 354 -11.94 -7.37 18.33
C LEU A 354 -12.93 -8.28 19.09
N LEU A 355 -13.93 -8.85 18.40
CA LEU A 355 -14.87 -9.83 18.98
C LEU A 355 -14.27 -11.23 19.11
N LYS A 356 -13.38 -11.60 18.18
CA LYS A 356 -12.77 -12.93 18.12
C LYS A 356 -11.77 -13.17 19.25
N TYR A 357 -11.00 -12.14 19.65
CA TYR A 357 -9.90 -12.28 20.61
C TYR A 357 -10.26 -11.65 21.96
N PRO A 358 -10.46 -12.43 23.04
CA PRO A 358 -10.81 -11.91 24.35
C PRO A 358 -9.79 -10.90 24.92
N GLU A 359 -8.51 -11.07 24.59
CA GLU A 359 -7.43 -10.15 24.99
C GLU A 359 -7.61 -8.73 24.44
N LEU A 360 -8.39 -8.56 23.37
CA LEU A 360 -8.71 -7.26 22.77
C LEU A 360 -9.98 -6.61 23.37
N GLY A 361 -10.54 -7.21 24.43
CA GLY A 361 -11.77 -6.72 25.06
C GLY A 361 -11.68 -5.28 25.58
N ALA A 362 -10.52 -4.90 26.13
CA ALA A 362 -10.26 -3.53 26.59
C ALA A 362 -10.26 -2.55 25.41
N LEU A 363 -9.52 -2.86 24.35
CA LEU A 363 -9.46 -2.06 23.13
C LEU A 363 -10.85 -1.90 22.50
N ARG A 364 -11.63 -2.99 22.43
CA ARG A 364 -13.00 -2.94 21.92
C ARG A 364 -13.87 -1.96 22.70
N THR A 365 -13.90 -2.09 24.03
CA THR A 365 -14.71 -1.22 24.89
C THR A 365 -14.32 0.26 24.72
N LEU A 366 -13.02 0.55 24.71
CA LEU A 366 -12.52 1.91 24.49
C LEU A 366 -12.95 2.46 23.13
N MET A 367 -12.72 1.70 22.05
CA MET A 367 -13.01 2.18 20.69
C MET A 367 -14.52 2.28 20.41
N SER A 368 -15.38 1.42 20.96
CA SER A 368 -16.84 1.48 20.73
C SER A 368 -17.49 2.78 21.24
N ALA A 369 -16.85 3.46 22.19
CA ALA A 369 -17.29 4.80 22.63
C ALA A 369 -17.19 5.82 21.47
N TYR A 370 -16.11 5.74 20.69
CA TYR A 370 -15.71 6.73 19.70
C TYR A 370 -15.99 6.33 18.24
N VAL A 371 -16.10 5.02 17.96
CA VAL A 371 -16.23 4.46 16.60
C VAL A 371 -17.53 3.68 16.50
N PRO A 372 -18.60 4.28 15.91
CA PRO A 372 -19.93 3.67 15.88
C PRO A 372 -20.00 2.27 15.25
N GLU A 373 -19.16 2.02 14.24
CA GLU A 373 -19.11 0.73 13.54
C GLU A 373 -18.70 -0.43 14.47
N LEU A 374 -18.01 -0.14 15.57
CA LEU A 374 -17.50 -1.13 16.52
C LEU A 374 -18.48 -1.44 17.67
N ARG A 375 -19.66 -0.79 17.71
CA ARG A 375 -20.67 -1.01 18.76
C ARG A 375 -21.43 -2.32 18.63
#